data_AF-A0A7W6L2Q9-F1
#
_entry.id   AF-A0A7W6L2Q9-F1
#
_cell.length_a   1.000
_cell.length_b   1.000
_cell.length_c   1.000
_cell.angle_alpha   90.00
_cell.angle_beta   90.00
_cell.angle_gamma   90.00
#
_symmetry.space_group_name_H-M   'P 1'
#
loop_
_entity.id
_entity.type
_entity.pdbx_description
1 polymer ?
#
loop_
_entity_poly.entity_id
_entity_poly.type
_entity_poly.pdbx_seq_one_letter_code
_entity_poly.pdbx_strand_id
1 'polypeptide(L)'
;MLKHVLVAAVLTVLPTACFATPKEAHDQDAVSLTKELRNSRHFWLYFVTRTEDYSLTNDQIKVQSTIRIYRVCGANCANTLDLVVQHLRNAQPIACIPGPGMENVLLELSSGEHVVYSHAGLQLKLNNHCYLSSISINKVLDQTNYIFK
;
A
#
# COMPACT_ATOMS: atom_id res chain seq x y z
N MET A 1 66.08 -16.93 -15.27
CA MET A 1 65.13 -15.81 -15.38
C MET A 1 63.80 -16.34 -15.91
N LEU A 2 62.79 -16.52 -15.05
CA LEU A 2 61.36 -16.62 -15.41
C LEU A 2 60.57 -16.69 -14.08
N LYS A 3 60.16 -15.52 -13.57
CA LYS A 3 58.78 -15.01 -13.53
C LYS A 3 57.85 -15.77 -12.56
N HIS A 4 57.74 -15.17 -11.38
CA HIS A 4 56.72 -15.30 -10.34
C HIS A 4 55.30 -15.46 -10.89
N VAL A 5 54.54 -16.40 -10.33
CA VAL A 5 53.07 -16.37 -10.35
C VAL A 5 52.59 -16.56 -8.91
N LEU A 6 52.29 -15.43 -8.28
CA LEU A 6 51.56 -15.33 -7.01
C LEU A 6 50.10 -15.69 -7.27
N VAL A 7 49.63 -16.77 -6.66
CA VAL A 7 48.20 -17.13 -6.61
C VAL A 7 47.55 -16.26 -5.54
N ALA A 8 46.93 -15.16 -5.96
CA ALA A 8 46.08 -14.35 -5.10
C ALA A 8 44.68 -14.98 -5.05
N ALA A 9 44.36 -15.64 -3.94
CA ALA A 9 43.01 -16.10 -3.63
C ALA A 9 42.14 -14.88 -3.28
N VAL A 10 41.31 -14.45 -4.23
CA VAL A 10 40.26 -13.46 -3.99
C VAL A 10 39.10 -14.17 -3.29
N LEU A 11 39.03 -14.05 -1.96
CA LEU A 11 37.79 -14.31 -1.22
C LEU A 11 36.75 -13.27 -1.63
N THR A 12 35.82 -13.64 -2.49
CA THR A 12 34.60 -12.88 -2.73
C THR A 12 33.70 -13.03 -1.52
N VAL A 13 33.76 -12.06 -0.62
CA VAL A 13 32.75 -11.86 0.43
C VAL A 13 31.46 -11.44 -0.28
N LEU A 14 30.56 -12.39 -0.56
CA LEU A 14 29.22 -12.04 -0.99
C LEU A 14 28.55 -11.28 0.16
N PRO A 15 28.01 -10.07 -0.04
CA PRO A 15 27.10 -9.50 0.92
C PRO A 15 25.86 -10.40 0.93
N THR A 16 25.66 -11.11 2.03
CA THR A 16 24.37 -11.66 2.40
C THR A 16 23.39 -10.50 2.50
N ALA A 17 22.72 -10.19 1.39
CA ALA A 17 21.54 -9.36 1.41
C ALA A 17 20.55 -10.06 2.34
N CYS A 18 20.35 -9.49 3.52
CA CYS A 18 19.34 -9.91 4.47
C CYS A 18 17.99 -9.59 3.83
N PHE A 19 17.45 -10.53 3.05
CA PHE A 19 16.09 -10.44 2.54
C PHE A 19 15.17 -10.69 3.74
N ALA A 20 14.57 -9.63 4.26
CA ALA A 20 13.49 -9.75 5.24
C ALA A 20 12.43 -10.71 4.69
N THR A 21 11.95 -11.61 5.53
CA THR A 21 10.94 -12.57 5.07
C THR A 21 9.65 -11.83 4.68
N PRO A 22 8.86 -12.34 3.72
CA PRO A 22 7.64 -11.66 3.26
C PRO A 22 6.65 -11.31 4.39
N LYS A 23 6.67 -12.08 5.47
CA LYS A 23 5.84 -11.85 6.66
C LYS A 23 6.35 -10.70 7.52
N GLU A 24 7.66 -10.57 7.74
CA GLU A 24 8.23 -9.47 8.50
C GLU A 24 8.00 -8.12 7.79
N ALA A 25 8.15 -8.08 6.46
CA ALA A 25 7.84 -6.89 5.67
C ALA A 25 6.36 -6.52 5.74
N HIS A 26 5.45 -7.50 5.75
CA HIS A 26 4.01 -7.29 5.90
C HIS A 26 3.63 -6.70 7.27
N ASP A 27 4.17 -7.28 8.35
CA ASP A 27 3.93 -6.77 9.70
C ASP A 27 4.49 -5.35 9.87
N GLN A 28 5.67 -5.10 9.29
CA GLN A 28 6.30 -3.77 9.31
C GLN A 28 5.48 -2.73 8.55
N ASP A 29 4.91 -3.08 7.40
CA ASP A 29 4.05 -2.19 6.60
C ASP A 29 2.76 -1.84 7.35
N ALA A 30 2.13 -2.81 8.02
CA ALA A 30 0.95 -2.55 8.84
C ALA A 30 1.28 -1.64 10.05
N VAL A 31 2.44 -1.83 10.68
CA VAL A 31 2.92 -0.95 11.76
C VAL A 31 3.23 0.45 11.23
N SER A 32 3.87 0.56 10.07
CA SER A 32 4.18 1.83 9.42
C SER A 32 2.92 2.61 9.11
N LEU A 33 1.94 2.00 8.44
CA LEU A 33 0.65 2.63 8.15
C LEU A 33 -0.06 3.08 9.44
N THR A 34 -0.05 2.24 10.48
CA THR A 34 -0.64 2.62 11.78
C THR A 34 0.02 3.85 12.37
N LYS A 35 1.35 3.97 12.27
CA LYS A 35 2.11 5.12 12.77
C LYS A 35 1.80 6.38 11.95
N GLU A 36 1.76 6.27 10.64
CA GLU A 36 1.42 7.38 9.74
C GLU A 36 -0.01 7.88 9.97
N LEU A 37 -0.95 6.96 10.21
CA LEU A 37 -2.31 7.30 10.62
C LEU A 37 -2.38 7.98 11.99
N ARG A 38 -1.53 7.64 12.96
CA ARG A 38 -1.49 8.34 14.25
C ARG A 38 -0.99 9.78 14.13
N ASN A 39 -0.10 10.03 13.18
CA ASN A 39 0.50 11.34 12.95
C ASN A 39 -0.29 12.20 11.96
N SER A 40 -1.15 11.57 11.15
CA SER A 40 -1.96 12.27 10.17
C SER A 40 -3.05 13.08 10.82
N ARG A 41 -3.35 14.27 10.28
CA ARG A 41 -4.42 15.16 10.78
C ARG A 41 -5.73 14.98 10.04
N HIS A 42 -5.64 14.51 8.80
CA HIS A 42 -6.75 14.30 7.90
C HIS A 42 -6.40 13.22 6.86
N PHE A 43 -7.41 12.75 6.15
CA PHE A 43 -7.25 11.88 5.00
C PHE A 43 -8.24 12.23 3.90
N TRP A 44 -7.92 11.78 2.69
CA TRP A 44 -8.82 11.75 1.55
C TRP A 44 -9.09 10.31 1.12
N LEU A 45 -10.35 10.02 0.77
CA LEU A 45 -10.74 8.83 0.02
C LEU A 45 -11.24 9.27 -1.36
N TYR A 46 -10.66 8.70 -2.40
CA TYR A 46 -11.07 8.93 -3.78
C TYR A 46 -11.62 7.63 -4.34
N PHE A 47 -12.81 7.66 -4.96
CA PHE A 47 -13.43 6.51 -5.60
C PHE A 47 -13.58 6.75 -7.10
N VAL A 48 -13.14 5.78 -7.89
CA VAL A 48 -13.30 5.79 -9.36
C VAL A 48 -14.41 4.80 -9.72
N THR A 49 -15.45 5.28 -10.40
CA THR A 49 -16.65 4.48 -10.75
C THR A 49 -16.72 4.10 -12.23
N ARG A 50 -15.77 4.53 -13.06
CA ARG A 50 -15.68 4.18 -14.49
C ARG A 50 -14.31 3.65 -14.84
N THR A 51 -14.28 2.49 -15.47
CA THR A 51 -13.07 1.67 -15.68
C THR A 51 -12.88 1.41 -17.16
N GLU A 52 -12.76 2.45 -17.98
CA GLU A 52 -12.33 2.24 -19.38
C GLU A 52 -10.80 2.28 -19.49
N ASP A 53 -10.15 2.98 -18.56
CA ASP A 53 -8.70 3.05 -18.42
C ASP A 53 -8.32 2.53 -17.03
N TYR A 54 -7.26 1.72 -16.96
CA TYR A 54 -7.12 0.73 -15.90
C TYR A 54 -5.72 0.68 -15.27
N SER A 55 -4.88 1.67 -15.54
CA SER A 55 -3.59 1.83 -14.87
C SER A 55 -3.35 3.32 -14.63
N LEU A 56 -4.10 3.90 -13.71
CA LEU A 56 -4.04 5.31 -13.42
C LEU A 56 -2.93 5.56 -12.38
N THR A 57 -2.17 6.63 -12.58
CA THR A 57 -1.32 7.13 -11.50
C THR A 57 -2.18 7.68 -10.37
N ASN A 58 -1.61 7.82 -9.17
CA ASN A 58 -2.33 8.43 -8.04
C ASN A 58 -2.95 9.79 -8.42
N ASP A 59 -2.27 10.61 -9.21
CA ASP A 59 -2.79 11.90 -9.67
C ASP A 59 -3.97 11.74 -10.64
N GLN A 60 -3.90 10.75 -11.54
CA GLN A 60 -5.00 10.42 -12.43
C GLN A 60 -6.22 9.89 -11.65
N ILE A 61 -6.02 9.05 -10.62
CA ILE A 61 -7.10 8.61 -9.72
C ILE A 61 -7.77 9.82 -9.06
N LYS A 62 -6.99 10.78 -8.54
CA LYS A 62 -7.53 12.01 -7.94
C LYS A 62 -8.38 12.78 -8.94
N VAL A 63 -7.89 12.97 -10.16
CA VAL A 63 -8.61 13.72 -11.22
C VAL A 63 -9.88 12.99 -11.67
N GLN A 64 -9.81 11.68 -11.90
CA GLN A 64 -10.90 10.87 -12.47
C GLN A 64 -11.91 10.36 -11.43
N SER A 65 -11.59 10.49 -10.14
CA SER A 65 -12.50 10.09 -9.06
C SER A 65 -13.84 10.80 -9.14
N THR A 66 -14.91 10.02 -9.06
CA THR A 66 -16.30 10.50 -9.07
C THR A 66 -16.75 10.88 -7.66
N ILE A 67 -16.22 10.20 -6.64
CA ILE A 67 -16.48 10.53 -5.23
C ILE A 67 -15.15 10.88 -4.57
N ARG A 68 -15.13 12.00 -3.86
CA ARG A 68 -13.98 12.47 -3.08
C ARG A 68 -14.46 12.82 -1.69
N ILE A 69 -13.81 12.23 -0.68
CA ILE A 69 -14.23 12.38 0.71
C ILE A 69 -13.04 12.86 1.50
N TYR A 70 -13.18 14.04 2.10
CA TYR A 70 -12.22 14.60 3.02
C TYR A 70 -12.70 14.42 4.46
N ARG A 71 -11.82 13.95 5.34
CA ARG A 71 -12.10 13.90 6.77
C ARG A 71 -10.94 14.42 7.58
N VAL A 72 -11.26 15.32 8.50
CA VAL A 72 -10.38 15.70 9.60
C VAL A 72 -10.56 14.71 10.73
N CYS A 73 -9.46 14.17 11.24
CA CYS A 73 -9.48 13.21 12.35
C CYS A 73 -8.49 13.56 13.46
N GLY A 74 -7.67 14.62 13.30
CA GLY A 74 -6.69 15.04 14.32
C GLY A 74 -5.75 13.89 14.67
N ALA A 75 -5.34 13.75 15.92
CA ALA A 75 -4.50 12.62 16.37
C ALA A 75 -5.22 11.25 16.40
N ASN A 76 -6.43 11.15 15.82
CA ASN A 76 -7.31 9.99 15.90
C ASN A 76 -7.59 9.31 14.54
N CYS A 77 -6.79 9.62 13.50
CA CYS A 77 -6.99 9.00 12.19
C CYS A 77 -6.74 7.48 12.24
N ALA A 78 -5.86 6.99 13.13
CA ALA A 78 -5.65 5.55 13.33
C ALA A 78 -6.90 4.82 13.82
N ASN A 79 -7.67 5.38 14.75
CA ASN A 79 -8.94 4.77 15.19
C ASN A 79 -10.03 4.95 14.14
N THR A 80 -10.01 6.09 13.43
CA THR A 80 -10.94 6.31 12.33
C THR A 80 -10.75 5.24 11.28
N LEU A 81 -9.51 5.01 10.83
CA LEU A 81 -9.16 4.07 9.76
C LEU A 81 -8.70 2.69 10.25
N ASP A 82 -9.10 2.27 11.47
CA ASP A 82 -8.66 0.98 12.03
C ASP A 82 -9.05 -0.19 11.12
N LEU A 83 -10.25 -0.16 10.54
CA LEU A 83 -10.71 -1.20 9.61
C LEU A 83 -9.84 -1.31 8.35
N VAL A 84 -9.24 -0.20 7.88
CA VAL A 84 -8.25 -0.22 6.79
C VAL A 84 -6.96 -0.90 7.24
N VAL A 85 -6.49 -0.62 8.46
CA VAL A 85 -5.31 -1.27 9.04
C VAL A 85 -5.56 -2.77 9.21
N GLN A 86 -6.71 -3.17 9.74
CA GLN A 86 -7.08 -4.58 9.88
C GLN A 86 -7.22 -5.26 8.52
N HIS A 87 -7.71 -4.54 7.51
CA HIS A 87 -7.80 -5.06 6.14
C HIS A 87 -6.43 -5.40 5.57
N LEU A 88 -5.42 -4.54 5.77
CA LEU A 88 -4.02 -4.82 5.43
C LEU A 88 -3.47 -6.01 6.22
N ARG A 89 -3.68 -6.05 7.55
CA ARG A 89 -3.17 -7.15 8.41
C ARG A 89 -3.70 -8.53 8.02
N ASN A 90 -4.95 -8.59 7.56
CA ASN A 90 -5.60 -9.84 7.16
C ASN A 90 -5.31 -10.23 5.70
N ALA A 91 -4.70 -9.34 4.91
CA ALA A 91 -4.36 -9.62 3.52
C ALA A 91 -3.10 -10.49 3.41
N GLN A 92 -3.01 -11.25 2.32
CA GLN A 92 -1.86 -12.11 2.04
C GLN A 92 -0.85 -11.39 1.16
N PRO A 93 0.44 -11.38 1.48
CA PRO A 93 1.47 -10.81 0.61
C PRO A 93 1.51 -11.54 -0.74
N ILE A 94 1.50 -10.78 -1.83
CA ILE A 94 1.58 -11.31 -3.20
C ILE A 94 2.55 -10.48 -4.04
N ALA A 95 3.02 -11.04 -5.16
CA ALA A 95 3.57 -10.21 -6.22
C ALA A 95 2.46 -9.30 -6.75
N CYS A 96 2.77 -8.02 -6.99
CA CYS A 96 1.80 -7.09 -7.56
C CYS A 96 1.25 -7.64 -8.88
N ILE A 97 -0.07 -7.78 -8.97
CA ILE A 97 -0.73 -8.21 -10.20
C ILE A 97 -0.53 -7.08 -11.21
N PRO A 98 0.17 -7.33 -12.33
CA PRO A 98 0.41 -6.31 -13.33
C PRO A 98 -0.81 -6.12 -14.22
N GLY A 99 -0.85 -4.98 -14.91
CA GLY A 99 -1.82 -4.71 -15.96
C GLY A 99 -3.02 -3.90 -15.48
N PRO A 100 -4.07 -3.85 -16.33
CA PRO A 100 -5.23 -2.99 -16.14
C PRO A 100 -6.09 -3.45 -14.95
N GLY A 101 -5.62 -3.24 -13.72
CA GLY A 101 -6.42 -3.47 -12.52
C GLY A 101 -7.40 -2.32 -12.36
N MET A 102 -8.71 -2.60 -12.32
CA MET A 102 -9.71 -1.59 -11.97
C MET A 102 -9.34 -0.98 -10.62
N GLU A 103 -8.68 0.19 -10.63
CA GLU A 103 -8.40 0.98 -9.44
C GLU A 103 -9.71 1.56 -8.97
N ASN A 104 -10.07 1.25 -7.73
CA ASN A 104 -11.38 1.62 -7.21
C ASN A 104 -11.27 2.68 -6.13
N VAL A 105 -10.23 2.60 -5.30
CA VAL A 105 -10.07 3.46 -4.13
C VAL A 105 -8.62 3.89 -3.95
N LEU A 106 -8.41 5.18 -3.75
CA LEU A 106 -7.15 5.74 -3.25
C LEU A 106 -7.41 6.35 -1.87
N LEU A 107 -6.65 5.91 -0.87
CA LEU A 107 -6.53 6.58 0.42
C LEU A 107 -5.25 7.41 0.41
N GLU A 108 -5.38 8.72 0.64
CA GLU A 108 -4.27 9.65 0.79
C GLU A 108 -4.25 10.21 2.20
N LEU A 109 -3.11 10.08 2.86
CA LEU A 109 -2.88 10.62 4.20
C LEU A 109 -2.25 12.01 4.11
N SER A 110 -2.41 12.82 5.17
CA SER A 110 -1.81 14.17 5.23
C SER A 110 -0.27 14.18 5.15
N SER A 111 0.40 13.05 5.38
CA SER A 111 1.85 12.89 5.19
C SER A 111 2.26 12.70 3.73
N GLY A 112 1.29 12.49 2.81
CA GLY A 112 1.52 12.15 1.42
C GLY A 112 1.67 10.64 1.17
N GLU A 113 1.56 9.79 2.20
CA GLU A 113 1.48 8.35 2.02
C GLU A 113 0.16 7.95 1.36
N HIS A 114 0.20 6.94 0.50
CA HIS A 114 -0.92 6.50 -0.30
C HIS A 114 -1.14 4.99 -0.14
N VAL A 115 -2.42 4.60 -0.02
CA VAL A 115 -2.86 3.21 -0.17
C VAL A 115 -3.75 3.12 -1.41
N VAL A 116 -3.35 2.30 -2.36
CA VAL A 116 -4.06 2.13 -3.63
C VAL A 116 -4.76 0.79 -3.63
N TYR A 117 -6.07 0.78 -3.92
CA TYR A 117 -6.85 -0.44 -4.05
C TYR A 117 -7.25 -0.67 -5.50
N SER A 118 -6.93 -1.85 -6.01
CA SER A 118 -7.21 -2.26 -7.39
C SER A 118 -7.86 -3.65 -7.45
N HIS A 119 -8.17 -4.12 -8.67
CA HIS A 119 -8.82 -5.41 -8.93
C HIS A 119 -10.11 -5.60 -8.11
N ALA A 120 -11.10 -4.76 -8.37
CA ALA A 120 -12.37 -4.70 -7.61
C ALA A 120 -12.18 -4.46 -6.10
N GLY A 121 -11.02 -3.92 -5.69
CA GLY A 121 -10.72 -3.57 -4.32
C GLY A 121 -10.13 -4.71 -3.49
N LEU A 122 -9.77 -5.82 -4.13
CA LEU A 122 -9.19 -6.99 -3.48
C LEU A 122 -7.67 -6.88 -3.35
N GLN A 123 -7.01 -6.25 -4.32
CA GLN A 123 -5.59 -5.95 -4.21
C GLN A 123 -5.42 -4.59 -3.53
N LEU A 124 -4.50 -4.53 -2.58
CA LEU A 124 -4.06 -3.31 -1.93
C LEU A 124 -2.56 -3.16 -2.11
N LYS A 125 -2.14 -1.95 -2.48
CA LYS A 125 -0.75 -1.56 -2.66
C LYS A 125 -0.42 -0.47 -1.66
N LEU A 126 0.61 -0.72 -0.86
CA LEU A 126 1.20 0.24 0.05
C LEU A 126 2.68 0.31 -0.28
N ASN A 127 3.18 1.51 -0.56
CA ASN A 127 4.54 1.71 -1.08
C ASN A 127 4.76 0.86 -2.35
N ASN A 128 5.68 -0.11 -2.30
CA ASN A 128 5.97 -1.05 -3.40
C ASN A 128 5.58 -2.50 -3.09
N HIS A 129 4.82 -2.72 -2.02
CA HIS A 129 4.34 -4.04 -1.65
C HIS A 129 2.86 -4.19 -1.99
N CYS A 130 2.48 -5.38 -2.42
CA CYS A 130 1.11 -5.71 -2.77
C CYS A 130 0.60 -6.86 -1.91
N TYR A 131 -0.68 -6.75 -1.58
CA TYR A 131 -1.37 -7.74 -0.78
C TYR A 131 -2.73 -8.03 -1.38
N LEU A 132 -3.17 -9.27 -1.23
CA LEU A 132 -4.46 -9.73 -1.69
C LEU A 132 -5.35 -10.03 -0.49
N SER A 133 -6.50 -9.38 -0.44
CA SER A 133 -7.53 -9.66 0.55
C SER A 133 -8.63 -10.54 -0.05
N SER A 134 -9.23 -11.39 0.80
CA SER A 134 -10.44 -12.14 0.45
C SER A 134 -11.70 -11.27 0.46
N ILE A 135 -11.61 -10.05 0.98
CA ILE A 135 -12.72 -9.09 1.08
C ILE A 135 -12.31 -7.79 0.37
N SER A 136 -13.19 -7.24 -0.47
CA SER A 136 -12.96 -5.97 -1.16
C SER A 136 -13.00 -4.79 -0.19
N ILE A 137 -12.16 -3.78 -0.41
CA ILE A 137 -12.21 -2.52 0.33
C ILE A 137 -13.60 -1.88 0.32
N ASN A 138 -14.39 -2.04 -0.75
CA ASN A 138 -15.75 -1.49 -0.79
C ASN A 138 -16.61 -2.07 0.33
N LYS A 139 -16.53 -3.39 0.60
CA LYS A 139 -17.24 -4.03 1.71
C LYS A 139 -16.74 -3.56 3.07
N VAL A 140 -15.43 -3.30 3.20
CA VAL A 140 -14.85 -2.75 4.43
C VAL A 140 -15.40 -1.33 4.67
N LEU A 141 -15.43 -0.50 3.63
CA LEU A 141 -15.91 0.88 3.69
C LEU A 141 -17.42 0.98 3.96
N ASP A 142 -18.22 0.04 3.45
CA ASP A 142 -19.66 -0.06 3.73
C ASP A 142 -19.96 -0.29 5.22
N GLN A 143 -19.02 -0.86 5.98
CA GLN A 143 -19.14 -1.06 7.42
C GLN A 143 -18.80 0.21 8.22
N THR A 144 -18.46 1.30 7.52
CA THR A 144 -17.92 2.51 8.14
C THR A 144 -18.82 3.71 7.86
N ASN A 145 -18.75 4.68 8.78
CA ASN A 145 -19.37 5.98 8.56
C ASN A 145 -18.41 6.97 7.91
N TYR A 146 -17.40 6.52 7.15
CA TYR A 146 -16.46 7.44 6.50
C TYR A 146 -17.15 8.32 5.46
N ILE A 147 -18.22 7.82 4.84
CA ILE A 147 -18.93 8.50 3.75
C ILE A 147 -20.03 9.45 4.25
N PHE A 148 -20.75 9.08 5.31
CA PHE A 148 -21.98 9.78 5.74
C PHE A 148 -21.90 10.49 7.10
N LYS A 149 -20.69 10.72 7.64
CA LYS A 149 -20.50 11.58 8.81
C LYS A 149 -20.35 13.05 8.46
#